data_AF-A0A5P8NZQ1-F1
#
_entry.id   AF-A0A5P8NZQ1-F1
#
_cell.length_a   1.000
_cell.length_b   1.000
_cell.length_c   1.000
_cell.angle_alpha   90.00
_cell.angle_beta   90.00
_cell.angle_gamma   90.00
#
_symmetry.space_group_name_H-M   'P 1'
#
loop_
_entity.id
_entity.type
_entity.pdbx_description
1 polymer ?
#
loop_
_entity_poly.entity_id
_entity_poly.type
_entity_poly.pdbx_seq_one_letter_code
_entity_poly.pdbx_strand_id
1 'polypeptide(L)'
;MKYFLKLLLITLVLSTSLFAEIFNKPDFDPRLNSLDARAIQWWNNSDTDSAAAFNIGLLYDIKLKDYKKAELWYKQAINIEPKDTRTIMNLAMLYDDNLDEPKKAEFWYKELLNLKPNNPNGLFNLALLYKAKFNNPKLAIKWYEKAYKNNHPLAAYNLAYLYKDLKKYDKAIVWYEKAIKMEDLSAIKNLGRLYHYNLKDDIKAAEYFTALIGKRYTKKRIVGYLKEKWKLSDETIKKGYEAQLKSKIIPEKLKYKGGI
;
A
#
# COMPACT_ATOMS: atom_id res chain seq x y z
N MET A 1 46.17 -0.84 18.94
CA MET A 1 45.27 -0.56 20.09
C MET A 1 44.42 0.70 19.92
N LYS A 2 44.94 1.82 19.40
CA LYS A 2 44.18 3.09 19.20
C LYS A 2 43.01 3.03 18.19
N TYR A 3 43.05 2.12 17.21
CA TYR A 3 41.96 1.97 16.22
C TYR A 3 40.78 1.12 16.73
N PHE A 4 41.02 0.16 17.63
CA PHE A 4 39.97 -0.67 18.21
C PHE A 4 39.10 0.10 19.21
N LEU A 5 39.69 1.00 20.01
CA LEU A 5 38.92 1.88 20.90
C LEU A 5 38.05 2.90 20.14
N LYS A 6 38.49 3.35 18.95
CA LYS A 6 37.71 4.30 18.15
C LYS A 6 36.49 3.63 17.49
N LEU A 7 36.61 2.36 17.08
CA LEU A 7 35.46 1.59 16.61
C LEU A 7 34.51 1.23 17.76
N LEU A 8 35.02 0.86 18.93
CA LEU A 8 34.19 0.54 20.09
C LEU A 8 33.41 1.76 20.60
N LEU A 9 34.03 2.96 20.61
CA LEU A 9 33.32 4.21 20.94
C LEU A 9 32.28 4.59 19.87
N ILE A 10 32.54 4.35 18.57
CA ILE A 10 31.55 4.65 17.52
C ILE A 10 30.36 3.67 17.62
N THR A 11 30.58 2.40 17.99
CA THR A 11 29.48 1.46 18.25
C THR A 11 28.71 1.75 19.55
N LEU A 12 29.37 2.30 20.58
CA LEU A 12 28.71 2.66 21.85
C LEU A 12 27.94 4.00 21.77
N VAL A 13 28.42 4.94 20.96
CA VAL A 13 27.76 6.24 20.75
C VAL A 13 26.58 6.10 19.79
N LEU A 14 26.62 5.18 18.82
CA LEU A 14 25.48 4.92 17.93
C LEU A 14 24.33 4.13 18.60
N SER A 15 24.54 3.51 19.76
CA SER A 15 23.46 2.83 20.49
C SER A 15 22.75 3.69 21.54
N THR A 16 23.19 4.94 21.79
CA THR A 16 22.66 5.72 22.92
C THR A 16 22.34 7.19 22.66
N SER A 17 22.65 7.79 21.50
CA SER A 17 22.60 9.27 21.39
C SER A 17 21.62 9.87 20.37
N LEU A 18 20.45 9.27 20.12
CA LEU A 18 19.36 10.02 19.46
C LEU A 18 17.93 9.74 20.00
N PHE A 19 17.72 8.76 20.88
CA PHE A 19 16.36 8.34 21.27
C PHE A 19 16.20 7.77 22.69
N ALA A 20 17.09 8.07 23.63
CA ALA A 20 16.79 7.78 25.04
C ALA A 20 16.03 8.96 25.67
N GLU A 21 14.86 9.32 25.11
CA GLU A 21 13.85 9.98 25.95
C GLU A 21 13.49 8.94 27.02
N ILE A 22 13.74 9.25 28.29
CA ILE A 22 13.32 8.38 29.39
C ILE A 22 11.82 8.20 29.24
N PHE A 23 11.38 6.97 28.97
CA PHE A 23 9.97 6.65 28.90
C PHE A 23 9.33 6.94 30.26
N ASN A 24 8.58 8.03 30.35
CA ASN A 24 7.81 8.36 31.53
C ASN A 24 6.41 7.79 31.35
N LYS A 25 6.18 6.60 31.93
CA LYS A 25 4.87 5.95 31.85
C LYS A 25 3.81 6.87 32.45
N PRO A 26 2.77 7.24 31.68
CA PRO A 26 1.69 8.07 32.20
C PRO A 26 0.87 7.31 33.24
N ASP A 27 0.02 8.03 33.98
CA ASP A 27 -1.00 7.41 34.83
C ASP A 27 -1.97 6.58 34.00
N PHE A 28 -2.53 5.54 34.62
CA PHE A 28 -3.47 4.63 33.96
C PHE A 28 -4.64 5.39 33.36
N ASP A 29 -4.90 5.17 32.07
CA ASP A 29 -6.05 5.74 31.37
C ASP A 29 -7.25 4.79 31.48
N PRO A 30 -8.28 5.12 32.30
CA PRO A 30 -9.39 4.22 32.58
C PRO A 30 -10.25 3.95 31.34
N ARG A 31 -10.15 4.76 30.28
CA ARG A 31 -10.86 4.53 29.02
C ARG A 31 -10.46 3.22 28.36
N LEU A 32 -9.28 2.68 28.66
CA LEU A 32 -8.79 1.43 28.07
C LEU A 32 -9.57 0.20 28.58
N ASN A 33 -10.12 0.26 29.81
CA ASN A 33 -10.86 -0.86 30.41
C ASN A 33 -12.09 -1.28 29.60
N SER A 34 -12.76 -0.33 28.94
CA SER A 34 -13.94 -0.61 28.13
C SER A 34 -13.59 -1.12 26.73
N LEU A 35 -12.31 -1.08 26.33
CA LEU A 35 -11.87 -1.43 24.98
C LEU A 35 -11.35 -2.85 24.85
N ASP A 36 -10.69 -3.38 25.89
CA ASP A 36 -10.24 -4.78 25.98
C ASP A 36 -10.11 -5.20 27.44
N ALA A 37 -10.63 -6.38 27.80
CA ALA A 37 -10.55 -6.91 29.17
C ALA A 37 -9.09 -7.10 29.66
N ARG A 38 -8.13 -7.21 28.73
CA ARG A 38 -6.70 -7.35 29.03
C ARG A 38 -5.98 -6.01 29.16
N ALA A 39 -6.67 -4.88 28.99
CA ALA A 39 -6.04 -3.55 29.00
C ALA A 39 -5.23 -3.26 30.26
N ILE A 40 -5.73 -3.64 31.45
CA ILE A 40 -5.00 -3.48 32.72
C ILE A 40 -3.74 -4.34 32.73
N GLN A 41 -3.84 -5.60 32.29
CA GLN A 41 -2.69 -6.50 32.22
C GLN A 41 -1.62 -5.95 31.28
N TRP A 42 -2.02 -5.53 30.07
CA TRP A 42 -1.08 -4.91 29.13
C TRP A 42 -0.49 -3.62 29.69
N TRP A 43 -1.29 -2.78 30.32
CA TRP A 43 -0.79 -1.56 30.94
C TRP A 43 0.25 -1.84 32.01
N ASN A 44 0.02 -2.82 32.88
CA ASN A 44 0.96 -3.15 33.94
C ASN A 44 2.29 -3.68 33.39
N ASN A 45 2.25 -4.41 32.27
CA ASN A 45 3.42 -5.05 31.69
C ASN A 45 4.14 -4.20 30.62
N SER A 46 3.56 -3.07 30.19
CA SER A 46 4.04 -2.31 29.03
C SER A 46 5.38 -1.59 29.23
N ASP A 47 5.95 -1.61 30.44
CA ASP A 47 7.31 -1.14 30.69
C ASP A 47 8.37 -2.14 30.23
N THR A 48 8.03 -3.43 30.18
CA THR A 48 8.99 -4.52 29.94
C THR A 48 8.57 -5.48 28.83
N ASP A 49 7.29 -5.48 28.44
CA ASP A 49 6.73 -6.33 27.38
C ASP A 49 6.38 -5.47 26.15
N SER A 50 7.12 -5.68 25.05
CA SER A 50 6.92 -4.99 23.78
C SER A 50 5.52 -5.21 23.20
N ALA A 51 4.96 -6.41 23.34
CA ALA A 51 3.64 -6.75 22.84
C ALA A 51 2.55 -6.05 23.66
N ALA A 52 2.75 -5.95 24.99
CA ALA A 52 1.85 -5.19 25.86
C ALA A 52 1.83 -3.70 25.49
N ALA A 53 3.01 -3.07 25.38
CA ALA A 53 3.14 -1.69 24.92
C ALA A 53 2.53 -1.46 23.53
N PHE A 54 2.79 -2.37 22.59
CA PHE A 54 2.21 -2.34 21.25
C PHE A 54 0.67 -2.40 21.27
N ASN A 55 0.08 -3.29 22.07
CA ASN A 55 -1.37 -3.41 22.18
C ASN A 55 -2.01 -2.16 22.79
N ILE A 56 -1.38 -1.55 23.81
CA ILE A 56 -1.82 -0.25 24.33
C ILE A 56 -1.74 0.83 23.23
N GLY A 57 -0.66 0.85 22.45
CA GLY A 57 -0.52 1.73 21.28
C GLY A 57 -1.65 1.55 20.27
N LEU A 58 -2.01 0.31 19.94
CA LEU A 58 -3.13 -0.01 19.05
C LEU A 58 -4.49 0.47 19.58
N LEU A 59 -4.73 0.35 20.89
CA LEU A 59 -5.98 0.86 21.49
C LEU A 59 -6.07 2.38 21.33
N TYR A 60 -4.97 3.10 21.57
CA TYR A 60 -4.94 4.54 21.35
C TYR A 60 -5.09 4.92 19.88
N ASP A 61 -4.41 4.22 18.97
CA ASP A 61 -4.42 4.49 17.53
C ASP A 61 -5.81 4.25 16.92
N ILE A 62 -6.31 3.02 17.07
CA ILE A 62 -7.49 2.55 16.33
C ILE A 62 -8.79 2.90 17.05
N LYS A 63 -8.83 2.77 18.38
CA LYS A 63 -10.09 2.89 19.15
C LYS A 63 -10.31 4.30 19.67
N LEU A 64 -9.31 4.88 20.33
CA LEU A 64 -9.43 6.20 20.94
C LEU A 64 -9.04 7.34 19.99
N LYS A 65 -8.30 7.04 18.92
CA LYS A 65 -7.71 8.03 17.99
C LYS A 65 -6.87 9.10 18.71
N ASP A 66 -6.21 8.70 19.79
CA ASP A 66 -5.26 9.53 20.53
C ASP A 66 -3.85 9.25 20.00
N TYR A 67 -3.54 9.86 18.86
CA TYR A 67 -2.33 9.53 18.10
C TYR A 67 -1.03 9.88 18.83
N LYS A 68 -1.04 10.88 19.73
CA LYS A 68 0.13 11.20 20.55
C LYS A 68 0.43 10.09 21.55
N LYS A 69 -0.60 9.54 22.20
CA LYS A 69 -0.43 8.38 23.09
C LYS A 69 -0.07 7.12 22.29
N ALA A 70 -0.66 6.92 21.11
CA ALA A 70 -0.27 5.82 20.23
C ALA A 70 1.23 5.88 19.86
N GLU A 71 1.72 7.05 19.45
CA GLU A 71 3.13 7.29 19.12
C GLU A 71 4.04 6.94 20.30
N LEU A 72 3.70 7.44 21.50
CA LEU A 72 4.43 7.17 22.73
C LEU A 72 4.55 5.65 22.99
N TRP A 73 3.44 4.92 22.94
CA TRP A 73 3.42 3.49 23.24
C TRP A 73 4.08 2.63 22.15
N TYR A 74 3.96 3.00 20.87
CA TYR A 74 4.72 2.34 19.81
C TYR A 74 6.23 2.58 19.93
N LYS A 75 6.66 3.81 20.30
CA LYS A 75 8.07 4.08 20.60
C LYS A 75 8.57 3.26 21.77
N GLN A 76 7.77 3.10 22.83
CA GLN A 76 8.13 2.25 23.97
C GLN A 76 8.26 0.78 23.56
N ALA A 77 7.32 0.26 22.76
CA ALA A 77 7.42 -1.10 22.24
C ALA A 77 8.68 -1.32 21.39
N ILE A 78 9.07 -0.34 20.56
CA ILE A 78 10.32 -0.37 19.78
C ILE A 78 11.55 -0.26 20.68
N ASN A 79 11.49 0.53 21.77
CA ASN A 79 12.59 0.63 22.72
C ASN A 79 12.87 -0.71 23.42
N ILE A 80 11.80 -1.45 23.78
CA ILE A 80 11.91 -2.80 24.37
C ILE A 80 12.39 -3.81 23.31
N GLU A 81 11.83 -3.77 22.10
CA GLU A 81 12.17 -4.70 21.01
C GLU A 81 12.44 -3.97 19.68
N PRO A 82 13.68 -3.49 19.45
CA PRO A 82 14.01 -2.62 18.32
C PRO A 82 13.88 -3.25 16.93
N LYS A 83 13.74 -4.57 16.87
CA LYS A 83 13.63 -5.34 15.62
C LYS A 83 12.19 -5.77 15.31
N ASP A 84 11.20 -5.39 16.12
CA ASP A 84 9.81 -5.70 15.83
C ASP A 84 9.28 -4.86 14.65
N THR A 85 9.43 -5.43 13.46
CA THR A 85 8.97 -4.82 12.20
C THR A 85 7.47 -4.55 12.14
N ARG A 86 6.64 -5.23 12.94
CA ARG A 86 5.20 -4.94 13.00
C ARG A 86 4.97 -3.60 13.72
N THR A 87 5.59 -3.39 14.87
CA THR A 87 5.47 -2.13 15.61
C THR A 87 6.05 -0.96 14.79
N ILE A 88 7.22 -1.16 14.16
CA ILE A 88 7.81 -0.16 13.26
C ILE A 88 6.87 0.18 12.10
N MET A 89 6.22 -0.81 11.47
CA MET A 89 5.25 -0.56 10.41
C MET A 89 4.08 0.29 10.89
N ASN A 90 3.51 -0.01 12.05
CA ASN A 90 2.37 0.73 12.60
C ASN A 90 2.77 2.16 12.99
N LEU A 91 3.96 2.36 13.57
CA LEU A 91 4.48 3.70 13.85
C LEU A 91 4.69 4.51 12.55
N ALA A 92 5.23 3.89 11.51
CA ALA A 92 5.39 4.54 10.21
C ALA A 92 4.03 4.95 9.61
N MET A 93 3.03 4.07 9.66
CA MET A 93 1.66 4.34 9.21
C MET A 93 0.98 5.43 10.03
N LEU A 94 1.17 5.44 11.35
CA LEU A 94 0.67 6.50 12.23
C LEU A 94 1.17 7.88 11.78
N TYR A 95 2.46 8.00 11.44
CA TYR A 95 3.01 9.24 10.90
C TYR A 95 2.49 9.61 9.51
N ASP A 96 2.27 8.64 8.63
CA ASP A 96 1.80 8.88 7.24
C ASP A 96 0.32 9.30 7.20
N ASP A 97 -0.53 8.51 7.86
CA ASP A 97 -1.98 8.57 7.72
C ASP A 97 -2.63 9.55 8.71
N ASN A 98 -2.15 9.60 9.96
CA ASN A 98 -2.86 10.26 11.06
C ASN A 98 -2.18 11.54 11.56
N LEU A 99 -0.85 11.57 11.63
CA LEU A 99 -0.09 12.74 12.12
C LEU A 99 0.37 13.67 10.98
N ASP A 100 0.28 13.23 9.73
CA ASP A 100 0.76 13.96 8.54
C ASP A 100 2.23 14.43 8.67
N GLU A 101 3.09 13.54 9.17
CA GLU A 101 4.52 13.78 9.37
C GLU A 101 5.37 12.93 8.40
N PRO A 102 5.38 13.26 7.09
CA PRO A 102 5.91 12.37 6.06
C PRO A 102 7.41 12.07 6.20
N LYS A 103 8.21 12.97 6.78
CA LYS A 103 9.64 12.72 7.04
C LYS A 103 9.86 11.66 8.12
N LYS A 104 9.03 11.64 9.17
CA LYS A 104 9.08 10.60 10.21
C LYS A 104 8.57 9.27 9.64
N ALA A 105 7.50 9.29 8.86
CA ALA A 105 7.02 8.10 8.15
C ALA A 105 8.11 7.50 7.25
N GLU A 106 8.79 8.33 6.45
CA GLU A 106 9.89 7.91 5.57
C GLU A 106 11.02 7.25 6.35
N PHE A 107 11.42 7.85 7.48
CA PHE A 107 12.43 7.30 8.36
C PHE A 107 12.04 5.90 8.84
N TRP A 108 10.85 5.74 9.42
CA TRP A 108 10.43 4.44 9.98
C TRP A 108 10.18 3.38 8.90
N TYR A 109 9.67 3.74 7.72
CA TYR A 109 9.61 2.80 6.60
C TYR A 109 11.00 2.38 6.13
N LYS A 110 11.99 3.28 6.11
CA LYS A 110 13.38 2.93 5.78
C LYS A 110 13.99 2.01 6.84
N GLU A 111 13.76 2.27 8.12
CA GLU A 111 14.22 1.39 9.20
C GLU A 111 13.61 0.00 9.10
N LEU A 112 12.31 -0.09 8.80
CA LEU A 112 11.66 -1.38 8.52
C LEU A 112 12.33 -2.12 7.37
N LEU A 113 12.66 -1.42 6.29
CA LEU A 113 13.30 -2.01 5.11
C LEU A 113 14.79 -2.30 5.34
N ASN A 114 15.46 -1.65 6.29
CA ASN A 114 16.79 -2.04 6.72
C ASN A 114 16.76 -3.40 7.42
N LEU A 115 15.73 -3.66 8.24
CA LEU A 115 15.54 -4.93 8.94
C LEU A 115 14.97 -6.04 8.03
N LYS A 116 14.04 -5.69 7.14
CA LYS A 116 13.39 -6.60 6.18
C LYS A 116 13.33 -5.97 4.78
N PRO A 117 14.44 -6.03 4.00
CA PRO A 117 14.56 -5.36 2.69
C PRO A 117 13.49 -5.71 1.65
N ASN A 118 12.91 -6.90 1.78
CA ASN A 118 11.93 -7.46 0.86
C ASN A 118 10.48 -7.41 1.40
N ASN A 119 10.23 -6.68 2.50
CA ASN A 119 8.87 -6.55 3.04
C ASN A 119 7.94 -5.85 2.01
N PRO A 120 6.94 -6.55 1.44
CA PRO A 120 6.15 -6.01 0.33
C PRO A 120 5.31 -4.80 0.74
N ASN A 121 4.77 -4.80 1.96
CA ASN A 121 3.94 -3.71 2.48
C ASN A 121 4.77 -2.45 2.76
N GLY A 122 5.96 -2.60 3.33
CA GLY A 122 6.89 -1.50 3.58
C GLY A 122 7.37 -0.84 2.28
N LEU A 123 7.72 -1.67 1.27
CA LEU A 123 8.09 -1.18 -0.05
C LEU A 123 6.92 -0.42 -0.72
N PHE A 124 5.69 -0.94 -0.59
CA PHE A 124 4.51 -0.32 -1.17
C PHE A 124 4.11 0.98 -0.48
N ASN A 125 4.11 1.01 0.85
CA ASN A 125 3.77 2.21 1.63
C ASN A 125 4.81 3.31 1.42
N LEU A 126 6.10 2.97 1.37
CA LEU A 126 7.14 3.93 1.03
C LEU A 126 6.94 4.50 -0.38
N ALA A 127 6.48 3.69 -1.34
CA ALA A 127 6.14 4.17 -2.69
C ALA A 127 4.94 5.14 -2.68
N LEU A 128 3.90 4.83 -1.90
CA LEU A 128 2.74 5.69 -1.70
C LEU A 128 3.16 7.03 -1.10
N LEU A 129 3.98 7.01 -0.06
CA LEU A 129 4.50 8.21 0.61
C LEU A 129 5.24 9.12 -0.38
N TYR A 130 6.17 8.57 -1.18
CA TYR A 130 6.86 9.35 -2.21
C TYR A 130 5.93 9.90 -3.28
N LYS A 131 4.90 9.16 -3.67
CA LYS A 131 3.91 9.64 -4.65
C LYS A 131 3.06 10.77 -4.08
N ALA A 132 2.49 10.57 -2.88
CA ALA A 132 1.42 11.40 -2.36
C ALA A 132 1.91 12.60 -1.55
N LYS A 133 2.94 12.41 -0.70
CA LYS A 133 3.40 13.44 0.23
C LYS A 133 4.64 14.20 -0.27
N PHE A 134 5.53 13.52 -0.99
CA PHE A 134 6.75 14.15 -1.52
C PHE A 134 6.67 14.55 -3.01
N ASN A 135 5.57 14.19 -3.69
CA ASN A 135 5.39 14.40 -5.14
C ASN A 135 6.63 13.97 -5.96
N ASN A 136 7.24 12.83 -5.59
CA ASN A 136 8.46 12.31 -6.19
C ASN A 136 8.16 11.04 -7.00
N PRO A 137 7.71 11.17 -8.26
CA PRO A 137 7.34 10.03 -9.08
C PRO A 137 8.52 9.09 -9.37
N LYS A 138 9.75 9.61 -9.43
CA LYS A 138 10.95 8.80 -9.69
C LYS A 138 11.17 7.78 -8.56
N LEU A 139 11.09 8.22 -7.30
CA LEU A 139 11.24 7.32 -6.16
C LEU A 139 10.01 6.44 -5.99
N ALA A 140 8.80 6.97 -6.17
CA ALA A 140 7.58 6.16 -6.14
C ALA A 140 7.62 4.98 -7.13
N ILE A 141 8.03 5.24 -8.38
CA ILE A 141 8.24 4.18 -9.40
C ILE A 141 9.22 3.12 -8.89
N LYS A 142 10.41 3.53 -8.42
CA LYS A 142 11.44 2.62 -7.92
C LYS A 142 10.90 1.69 -6.82
N TRP A 143 10.15 2.25 -5.87
CA TRP A 143 9.63 1.49 -4.74
C TRP A 143 8.43 0.60 -5.12
N TYR A 144 7.52 1.06 -5.99
CA TYR A 144 6.46 0.20 -6.52
C TYR A 144 7.02 -0.98 -7.32
N GLU A 145 8.06 -0.77 -8.13
CA GLU A 145 8.71 -1.86 -8.87
C GLU A 145 9.31 -2.91 -7.93
N LYS A 146 9.93 -2.49 -6.83
CA LYS A 146 10.42 -3.39 -5.78
C LYS A 146 9.28 -4.11 -5.06
N ALA A 147 8.20 -3.41 -4.72
CA ALA A 147 7.03 -4.00 -4.07
C ALA A 147 6.40 -5.07 -4.97
N TYR A 148 6.25 -4.80 -6.27
CA TYR A 148 5.76 -5.77 -7.24
C TYR A 148 6.66 -7.00 -7.35
N LYS A 149 7.99 -6.82 -7.43
CA LYS A 149 8.96 -7.94 -7.44
C LYS A 149 8.88 -8.81 -6.19
N ASN A 150 8.41 -8.24 -5.07
CA ASN A 150 8.17 -8.96 -3.81
C ASN A 150 6.69 -9.32 -3.62
N ASN A 151 5.93 -9.45 -4.71
CA ASN A 151 4.55 -9.94 -4.74
C ASN A 151 3.53 -9.07 -3.99
N HIS A 152 3.76 -7.76 -3.83
CA HIS A 152 2.73 -6.89 -3.29
C HIS A 152 1.53 -6.79 -4.27
N PRO A 153 0.30 -7.14 -3.85
CA PRO A 153 -0.83 -7.35 -4.77
C PRO A 153 -1.27 -6.08 -5.51
N LEU A 154 -1.12 -4.91 -4.87
CA LEU A 154 -1.58 -3.63 -5.43
C LEU A 154 -0.48 -2.85 -6.17
N ALA A 155 0.76 -3.34 -6.18
CA ALA A 155 1.89 -2.56 -6.68
C ALA A 155 1.84 -2.32 -8.20
N ALA A 156 1.51 -3.35 -8.98
CA ALA A 156 1.40 -3.22 -10.44
C ALA A 156 0.32 -2.21 -10.85
N TYR A 157 -0.86 -2.30 -10.24
CA TYR A 157 -1.98 -1.38 -10.51
C TYR A 157 -1.62 0.07 -10.18
N ASN A 158 -1.05 0.33 -9.00
CA ASN A 158 -0.70 1.69 -8.59
C ASN A 158 0.43 2.26 -9.45
N LEU A 159 1.40 1.44 -9.85
CA LEU A 159 2.46 1.85 -10.76
C LEU A 159 1.92 2.19 -12.16
N ALA A 160 0.99 1.40 -12.67
CA ALA A 160 0.31 1.68 -13.93
C ALA A 160 -0.44 3.02 -13.87
N TYR A 161 -1.17 3.24 -12.77
CA TYR A 161 -1.89 4.49 -12.55
C TYR A 161 -0.94 5.69 -12.49
N LEU A 162 0.20 5.56 -11.79
CA LEU A 162 1.22 6.60 -11.75
C LEU A 162 1.80 6.90 -13.14
N TYR A 163 2.11 5.87 -13.95
CA TYR A 163 2.56 6.10 -15.33
C TYR A 163 1.51 6.79 -16.20
N LYS A 164 0.23 6.46 -16.01
CA LYS A 164 -0.90 7.08 -16.71
C LYS A 164 -1.05 8.56 -16.32
N ASP A 165 -0.91 8.90 -15.04
CA ASP A 165 -0.93 10.30 -14.57
C ASP A 165 0.26 11.10 -15.12
N LEU A 166 1.43 10.45 -15.25
CA LEU A 166 2.61 11.01 -15.91
C LEU A 166 2.50 11.05 -17.45
N LYS A 167 1.35 10.67 -18.02
CA LYS A 167 1.09 10.57 -19.47
C LYS A 167 2.06 9.64 -20.22
N LYS A 168 2.69 8.69 -19.52
CA LYS A 168 3.56 7.66 -20.09
C LYS A 168 2.74 6.41 -20.39
N TYR A 169 1.84 6.51 -21.36
CA TYR A 169 0.80 5.51 -21.60
C TYR A 169 1.36 4.12 -21.96
N ASP A 170 2.42 4.03 -22.75
CA ASP A 170 3.03 2.73 -23.09
C ASP A 170 3.48 1.96 -21.85
N LYS A 171 4.05 2.67 -20.87
CA LYS A 171 4.44 2.08 -19.58
C LYS A 171 3.22 1.74 -18.74
N ALA A 172 2.21 2.60 -18.74
CA ALA A 172 0.96 2.34 -18.01
C ALA A 172 0.27 1.06 -18.50
N ILE A 173 0.21 0.85 -19.82
CA ILE A 173 -0.33 -0.37 -20.44
C ILE A 173 0.40 -1.59 -19.88
N VAL A 174 1.74 -1.65 -20.01
CA VAL A 174 2.54 -2.79 -19.52
C VAL A 174 2.25 -3.12 -18.06
N TRP A 175 2.14 -2.11 -17.20
CA TRP A 175 1.88 -2.31 -15.78
C TRP A 175 0.43 -2.69 -15.48
N TYR A 176 -0.54 -2.16 -16.22
CA TYR A 176 -1.93 -2.62 -16.12
C TYR A 176 -2.04 -4.08 -16.56
N GLU A 177 -1.42 -4.48 -17.66
CA GLU A 177 -1.42 -5.88 -18.11
C GLU A 177 -0.83 -6.83 -17.07
N LYS A 178 0.25 -6.43 -16.39
CA LYS A 178 0.79 -7.18 -15.25
C LYS A 178 -0.22 -7.33 -14.11
N ALA A 179 -0.93 -6.26 -13.76
CA ALA A 179 -1.97 -6.29 -12.73
C ALA A 179 -3.18 -7.15 -13.16
N ILE A 180 -3.56 -7.15 -14.44
CA ILE A 180 -4.63 -7.98 -15.00
C ILE A 180 -4.27 -9.47 -14.93
N LYS A 181 -3.00 -9.82 -15.16
CA LYS A 181 -2.51 -11.20 -14.98
C LYS A 181 -2.57 -11.66 -13.51
N MET A 182 -2.52 -10.72 -12.57
CA MET A 182 -2.80 -10.93 -11.15
C MET A 182 -4.29 -10.76 -10.80
N GLU A 183 -5.15 -10.68 -11.82
CA GLU A 183 -6.61 -10.61 -11.74
C GLU A 183 -7.19 -9.35 -11.11
N ASP A 184 -6.43 -8.25 -11.14
CA ASP A 184 -6.93 -6.95 -10.70
C ASP A 184 -8.01 -6.42 -11.67
N LEU A 185 -9.28 -6.51 -11.25
CA LEU A 185 -10.42 -5.99 -12.02
C LEU A 185 -10.39 -4.47 -12.19
N SER A 186 -9.76 -3.74 -11.27
CA SER A 186 -9.56 -2.29 -11.39
C SER A 186 -8.55 -1.97 -12.47
N ALA A 187 -7.53 -2.80 -12.68
CA ALA A 187 -6.61 -2.68 -13.79
C ALA A 187 -7.30 -2.89 -15.15
N ILE A 188 -8.16 -3.92 -15.29
CA ILE A 188 -8.97 -4.13 -16.51
C ILE A 188 -9.78 -2.88 -16.84
N LYS A 189 -10.54 -2.37 -15.86
CA LYS A 189 -11.38 -1.19 -16.04
C LYS A 189 -10.59 0.06 -16.43
N ASN A 190 -9.45 0.30 -15.78
CA ASN A 190 -8.65 1.49 -16.05
C ASN A 190 -7.86 1.39 -17.35
N LEU A 191 -7.43 0.20 -17.76
CA LEU A 191 -6.81 -0.02 -19.06
C LEU A 191 -7.82 0.22 -20.19
N GLY A 192 -9.04 -0.31 -20.07
CA GLY A 192 -10.10 -0.01 -21.05
C GLY A 192 -10.42 1.49 -21.14
N ARG A 193 -10.45 2.19 -20.00
CA ARG A 193 -10.61 3.66 -19.97
C ARG A 193 -9.44 4.39 -20.64
N LEU A 194 -8.21 3.94 -20.42
CA LEU A 194 -7.02 4.50 -21.05
C LEU A 194 -7.11 4.37 -22.58
N TYR A 195 -7.50 3.20 -23.09
CA TYR A 195 -7.69 2.98 -24.52
C TYR A 195 -8.75 3.90 -25.12
N HIS A 196 -9.92 4.04 -24.49
CA HIS A 196 -10.98 4.93 -25.00
C HIS A 196 -10.62 6.41 -24.90
N TYR A 197 -10.26 6.90 -23.71
CA TYR A 197 -10.12 8.33 -23.48
C TYR A 197 -8.82 8.92 -24.01
N ASN A 198 -7.71 8.19 -23.92
CA ASN A 198 -6.38 8.70 -24.23
C ASN A 198 -5.80 8.17 -25.54
N LEU A 199 -6.02 6.88 -25.86
CA LEU A 199 -5.43 6.26 -27.05
C LEU A 199 -6.39 6.18 -28.24
N LYS A 200 -7.68 6.46 -28.03
CA LYS A 200 -8.74 6.43 -29.05
C LYS A 200 -8.87 5.08 -29.76
N ASP A 201 -8.64 3.99 -29.03
CA ASP A 201 -8.84 2.62 -29.52
C ASP A 201 -10.06 2.00 -28.81
N ASP A 202 -11.22 2.16 -29.44
CA ASP A 202 -12.49 1.73 -28.85
C ASP A 202 -12.70 0.21 -28.91
N ILE A 203 -12.04 -0.49 -29.83
CA ILE A 203 -12.07 -1.95 -29.88
C ILE A 203 -11.30 -2.51 -28.69
N LYS A 204 -10.10 -1.99 -28.40
CA LYS A 204 -9.35 -2.34 -27.18
C LYS A 204 -10.11 -1.93 -25.92
N ALA A 205 -10.75 -0.76 -25.92
CA ALA A 205 -11.56 -0.35 -24.78
C ALA A 205 -12.71 -1.34 -24.50
N ALA A 206 -13.42 -1.77 -25.55
CA ALA A 206 -14.48 -2.77 -25.47
C ALA A 206 -13.95 -4.17 -25.13
N GLU A 207 -12.74 -4.54 -25.57
CA GLU A 207 -12.05 -5.78 -25.15
C GLU A 207 -12.00 -5.87 -23.63
N TYR A 208 -11.42 -4.88 -22.95
CA TYR A 208 -11.29 -4.93 -21.50
C TYR A 208 -12.63 -4.76 -20.79
N PHE A 209 -13.56 -3.93 -21.28
CA PHE A 209 -14.84 -3.72 -20.60
C PHE A 209 -15.76 -4.94 -20.66
N THR A 210 -15.79 -5.66 -21.80
CA THR A 210 -16.63 -6.86 -21.93
C THR A 210 -16.15 -8.01 -21.03
N ALA A 211 -14.86 -8.08 -20.69
CA ALA A 211 -14.33 -9.03 -19.72
C ALA A 211 -14.79 -8.77 -18.26
N LEU A 212 -15.35 -7.58 -17.96
CA LEU A 212 -15.89 -7.29 -16.62
C LEU A 212 -17.30 -7.88 -16.39
N ILE A 213 -17.95 -8.37 -17.46
CA ILE A 213 -19.29 -8.94 -17.41
C ILE A 213 -19.28 -10.23 -16.56
N GLY A 214 -20.21 -10.32 -15.62
CA GLY A 214 -20.34 -11.46 -14.71
C GLY A 214 -19.27 -11.53 -13.62
N LYS A 215 -18.36 -10.54 -13.55
CA LYS A 215 -17.37 -10.41 -12.45
C LYS A 215 -17.77 -9.34 -11.47
N ARG A 216 -17.91 -8.11 -11.97
CA ARG A 216 -18.31 -6.95 -11.16
C ARG A 216 -19.61 -6.32 -11.66
N TYR A 217 -19.94 -6.54 -12.93
CA TYR A 217 -21.02 -5.84 -13.61
C TYR A 217 -21.85 -6.82 -14.44
N THR A 218 -23.15 -6.53 -14.60
CA THR A 218 -24.02 -7.29 -15.49
C THR A 218 -23.74 -6.96 -16.95
N LYS A 219 -24.14 -7.84 -17.89
CA LYS A 219 -24.07 -7.59 -19.34
C LYS A 219 -24.77 -6.29 -19.70
N LYS A 220 -26.02 -6.11 -19.23
CA LYS A 220 -26.82 -4.89 -19.43
C LYS A 220 -26.06 -3.62 -19.01
N ARG A 221 -25.38 -3.65 -17.85
CA ARG A 221 -24.62 -2.50 -17.34
C ARG A 221 -23.42 -2.17 -18.22
N ILE A 222 -22.65 -3.17 -18.66
CA ILE A 222 -21.47 -2.94 -19.51
C ILE A 222 -21.89 -2.47 -20.90
N VAL A 223 -22.80 -3.18 -21.56
CA VAL A 223 -23.25 -2.81 -22.92
C VAL A 223 -23.92 -1.44 -22.90
N GLY A 224 -24.80 -1.16 -21.94
CA GLY A 224 -25.41 0.15 -21.77
C GLY A 224 -24.37 1.26 -21.59
N TYR A 225 -23.36 1.06 -20.73
CA TYR A 225 -22.28 2.03 -20.56
C TYR A 225 -21.50 2.28 -21.86
N LEU A 226 -21.12 1.24 -22.60
CA LEU A 226 -20.38 1.37 -23.86
C LEU A 226 -21.20 2.12 -24.93
N LYS A 227 -22.51 1.83 -25.06
CA LYS A 227 -23.40 2.51 -26.01
C LYS A 227 -23.73 3.94 -25.59
N GLU A 228 -24.14 4.14 -24.35
CA GLU A 228 -24.73 5.41 -23.93
C GLU A 228 -23.67 6.45 -23.55
N LYS A 229 -22.60 6.01 -22.88
CA LYS A 229 -21.53 6.91 -22.39
C LYS A 229 -20.40 7.05 -23.38
N TRP A 230 -19.98 5.96 -24.02
CA TRP A 230 -18.88 5.97 -24.99
C TRP A 230 -19.34 6.06 -26.44
N LYS A 231 -20.65 5.98 -26.69
CA LYS A 231 -21.24 6.08 -28.04
C LYS A 231 -20.68 5.04 -29.02
N LEU A 232 -20.30 3.86 -28.53
CA LEU A 232 -19.77 2.79 -29.36
C LEU A 232 -20.88 2.09 -30.14
N SER A 233 -20.60 1.75 -31.41
CA SER A 233 -21.50 0.94 -32.25
C SER A 233 -21.57 -0.52 -31.77
N ASP A 234 -22.66 -1.21 -32.10
CA ASP A 234 -22.81 -2.64 -31.82
C ASP A 234 -21.68 -3.47 -32.44
N GLU A 235 -21.23 -3.11 -33.64
CA GLU A 235 -20.10 -3.75 -34.29
C GLU A 235 -18.80 -3.60 -33.49
N THR A 236 -18.53 -2.40 -32.96
CA THR A 236 -17.32 -2.14 -32.15
C THR A 236 -17.34 -2.95 -30.86
N ILE A 237 -18.49 -2.99 -30.19
CA ILE A 237 -18.66 -3.77 -28.96
C ILE A 237 -18.50 -5.27 -29.27
N LYS A 238 -19.05 -5.76 -30.38
CA LYS A 238 -18.88 -7.15 -30.83
C LYS A 238 -17.43 -7.50 -31.10
N LYS A 239 -16.68 -6.65 -31.83
CA LYS A 239 -15.23 -6.83 -32.06
C LYS A 239 -14.45 -6.86 -30.75
N GLY A 240 -14.78 -5.99 -29.79
CA GLY A 240 -14.16 -6.01 -28.46
C GLY A 240 -14.46 -7.30 -27.68
N TYR A 241 -15.71 -7.75 -27.69
CA TYR A 241 -16.10 -9.03 -27.09
C TYR A 241 -15.33 -10.22 -27.69
N GLU A 242 -15.20 -10.28 -29.01
CA GLU A 242 -14.41 -11.32 -29.69
C GLU A 242 -12.92 -11.22 -29.37
N ALA A 243 -12.39 -10.00 -29.22
CA ALA A 243 -11.00 -9.76 -28.85
C ALA A 243 -10.67 -10.29 -27.45
N GLN A 244 -11.56 -10.11 -26.45
CA GLN A 244 -11.23 -10.56 -25.08
C GLN A 244 -11.16 -12.08 -24.96
N LEU A 245 -11.95 -12.79 -25.75
CA LEU A 245 -11.89 -14.25 -25.84
C LEU A 245 -10.50 -14.73 -26.31
N LYS A 246 -9.88 -13.99 -27.23
CA LYS A 246 -8.57 -14.29 -27.83
C LYS A 246 -7.39 -13.65 -27.08
N SER A 247 -7.66 -12.83 -26.07
CA SER A 247 -6.63 -12.07 -25.35
C SER A 247 -5.66 -12.99 -24.61
N LYS A 248 -4.36 -12.74 -24.78
CA LYS A 248 -3.28 -13.38 -24.00
C LYS A 248 -3.03 -12.70 -22.65
N ILE A 249 -3.63 -11.52 -22.44
CA ILE A 249 -3.46 -10.72 -21.25
C ILE A 249 -4.54 -11.05 -20.23
N ILE A 250 -5.79 -11.20 -20.68
CA ILE A 250 -6.94 -11.48 -19.82
C ILE A 250 -6.92 -12.97 -19.43
N PRO A 251 -6.76 -13.32 -18.14
CA PRO A 251 -6.80 -14.70 -17.69
C PRO A 251 -8.10 -15.40 -18.07
N GLU A 252 -8.04 -16.70 -18.35
CA GLU A 252 -9.18 -17.48 -18.83
C GLU A 252 -10.43 -17.37 -17.94
N LYS A 253 -10.23 -17.35 -16.61
CA LYS A 253 -11.32 -17.21 -15.65
C LYS A 253 -11.98 -15.83 -15.63
N LEU A 254 -11.33 -14.81 -16.19
CA LEU A 254 -11.90 -13.47 -16.33
C LEU A 254 -12.65 -13.27 -17.65
N LYS A 255 -12.44 -14.16 -18.64
CA LYS A 255 -13.13 -14.05 -19.92
C LYS A 255 -14.62 -14.31 -19.78
N TYR A 256 -15.43 -13.45 -20.38
CA TYR A 256 -16.87 -13.62 -20.44
C TYR A 256 -17.27 -14.43 -21.68
N LYS A 257 -17.98 -15.55 -21.51
CA LYS A 257 -18.33 -16.47 -22.61
C LYS A 257 -19.81 -16.44 -23.02
N GLY A 258 -20.62 -15.57 -22.41
CA GLY A 258 -22.08 -15.56 -22.59
C GLY A 258 -22.61 -14.79 -23.80
N GLY A 259 -21.77 -14.44 -24.78
CA GLY A 259 -22.17 -13.65 -25.96
C GLY A 259 -22.49 -12.18 -25.68
N ILE A 260 -22.39 -11.32 -26.69
CA ILE A 260 -22.75 -9.90 -26.59
C ILE A 260 -24.04 -9.58 -27.34
#